data_AF-A0A9Q0I8D9-F1
#
_entry.id   AF-A0A9Q0I8D9-F1
#
_cell.length_a   1.000
_cell.length_b   1.000
_cell.length_c   1.000
_cell.angle_alpha   90.00
_cell.angle_beta   90.00
_cell.angle_gamma   90.00
#
_symmetry.space_group_name_H-M   'P 1'
#
loop_
_entity.id
_entity.type
_entity.pdbx_description
1 polymer ?
#
loop_
_entity_poly.entity_id
_entity_poly.type
_entity_poly.pdbx_seq_one_letter_code
_entity_poly.pdbx_strand_id
1 'polypeptide(L)' 'MHFKLRSRLDLLKPNVASEVEKAQEAQCARQQIHAKARSFQVGYKVQVRDNGRGEKWTPGVVSAETGPVSYTVNVG' A
#
# COMPACT_ATOMS: atom_id res chain seq x y z
N MET A 1 12.92 -17.82 21.40
CA MET A 1 12.47 -18.37 20.10
C MET A 1 11.77 -19.70 20.39
N HIS A 2 10.46 -19.80 20.16
CA HIS A 2 9.67 -21.00 20.49
C HIS A 2 9.35 -21.72 19.16
N PHE A 3 10.08 -22.78 18.83
CA PHE A 3 9.74 -23.60 17.67
C PHE A 3 8.53 -24.46 18.03
N LYS A 4 7.37 -24.18 17.43
CA LYS A 4 6.19 -25.03 17.59
C LYS A 4 6.45 -26.36 16.89
N LEU A 5 6.48 -27.45 17.66
CA LEU A 5 6.59 -28.80 17.11
C LEU A 5 5.36 -29.09 16.25
N ARG A 6 5.59 -29.43 14.97
CA ARG A 6 4.50 -29.82 14.06
C ARG A 6 3.89 -31.11 14.58
N SER A 7 2.59 -31.07 14.83
CA SER A 7 1.81 -32.22 15.25
C SER A 7 1.00 -32.78 14.07
N ARG A 8 0.46 -34.00 14.20
CA ARG A 8 -0.48 -34.56 13.22
C ARG A 8 -1.73 -33.68 13.06
N LEU A 9 -2.11 -32.91 14.08
CA LEU A 9 -3.23 -31.96 14.01
C LEU A 9 -2.91 -30.74 13.15
N ASP A 10 -1.64 -30.39 12.93
CA ASP A 10 -1.26 -29.31 12.01
C ASP A 10 -1.44 -29.71 10.53
N LEU A 11 -1.59 -31.01 10.22
CA LEU A 11 -1.95 -31.48 8.87
C LEU A 11 -3.42 -31.22 8.52
N LEU A 12 -4.27 -31.02 9.54
CA LEU A 12 -5.67 -30.65 9.34
C LEU A 12 -5.84 -29.16 9.02
N LYS A 13 -4.77 -28.36 9.18
CA LYS A 13 -4.82 -26.94 8.86
C LYS A 13 -4.65 -26.75 7.36
N PRO A 14 -5.39 -25.83 6.75
CA PRO A 14 -5.19 -25.49 5.35
C PRO A 14 -3.75 -25.03 5.14
N ASN A 15 -3.22 -25.28 3.94
CA ASN A 15 -1.90 -24.79 3.58
C ASN A 15 -1.94 -23.26 3.48
N VAL A 16 -1.52 -22.59 4.56
CA VAL A 16 -1.51 -21.13 4.67
C VAL A 16 -0.72 -20.49 3.53
N ALA A 17 0.37 -21.13 3.08
CA ALA A 17 1.16 -20.59 1.97
C ALA A 17 0.33 -20.52 0.69
N SER A 18 -0.38 -21.59 0.35
CA SER A 18 -1.26 -21.63 -0.82
C SER A 18 -2.45 -20.68 -0.72
N GLU A 19 -3.02 -20.50 0.47
CA GLU A 19 -4.11 -19.54 0.66
C GLU A 19 -3.63 -18.09 0.53
N VAL A 20 -2.42 -17.78 1.03
CA VAL A 20 -1.79 -16.46 0.86
C VAL A 20 -1.47 -16.20 -0.60
N GLU A 21 -0.94 -17.19 -1.32
CA GLU A 21 -0.63 -17.07 -2.75
C GLU A 21 -1.88 -16.74 -3.57
N LYS A 22 -2.96 -17.51 -3.41
CA LYS A 22 -4.25 -17.22 -4.07
C LYS A 22 -4.78 -15.82 -3.75
N ALA A 23 -4.68 -15.39 -2.49
CA ALA A 23 -5.14 -14.07 -2.07
C ALA A 23 -4.31 -12.95 -2.72
N GLN A 24 -2.99 -13.14 -2.85
CA GLN A 24 -2.10 -12.20 -3.52
C GLN A 24 -2.37 -12.14 -5.03
N GLU A 25 -2.57 -13.28 -5.69
CA GLU A 25 -2.95 -13.34 -7.10
C GLU A 25 -4.26 -12.59 -7.36
N ALA A 26 -5.29 -12.84 -6.54
CA ALA A 26 -6.58 -12.16 -6.63
C ALA A 26 -6.43 -10.64 -6.39
N GLN A 27 -5.58 -10.24 -5.45
CA GLN A 27 -5.28 -8.83 -5.20
C GLN A 27 -4.60 -8.18 -6.40
N CYS A 28 -3.60 -8.82 -7.01
CA CYS A 28 -2.90 -8.33 -8.19
C CYS A 28 -3.85 -8.20 -9.39
N ALA A 29 -4.68 -9.22 -9.66
CA ALA A 29 -5.67 -9.17 -10.73
C ALA A 29 -6.67 -8.03 -10.54
N ARG A 30 -7.16 -7.83 -9.30
CA ARG A 30 -8.06 -6.72 -8.98
C ARG A 30 -7.36 -5.37 -9.15
N GLN A 31 -6.11 -5.24 -8.72
CA GLN A 31 -5.30 -4.04 -8.93
C GLN A 31 -5.15 -3.74 -10.43
N GLN A 32 -4.85 -4.74 -11.26
CA GLN A 32 -4.70 -4.57 -12.71
C GLN A 32 -5.94 -3.95 -13.36
N ILE A 33 -7.14 -4.36 -12.90
CA ILE A 33 -8.42 -3.90 -13.47
C ILE A 33 -8.80 -2.51 -12.94
N HIS A 34 -8.57 -2.23 -11.66
CA HIS A 34 -9.12 -1.06 -10.98
C HIS A 34 -8.10 0.05 -10.69
N ALA A 35 -6.80 -0.20 -10.85
CA ALA A 35 -5.78 0.80 -10.59
C ALA A 35 -5.88 1.92 -11.62
N LYS A 36 -6.19 3.12 -11.13
CA LYS A 36 -6.08 4.34 -11.93
C LYS A 36 -4.66 4.89 -11.80
N ALA A 37 -3.95 4.97 -12.91
CA ALA A 37 -2.67 5.66 -12.97
C ALA A 37 -2.86 7.13 -12.56
N ARG A 38 -2.04 7.59 -11.62
CA ARG A 38 -2.00 8.99 -11.17
C ARG A 38 -0.55 9.43 -11.14
N SER A 39 -0.21 10.40 -11.96
CA SER A 39 1.11 11.02 -12.02
C SER A 39 0.99 12.51 -11.67
N PHE A 40 1.91 13.01 -10.86
CA PHE A 40 2.01 14.43 -10.55
C PHE A 40 3.34 14.96 -11.04
N GLN A 41 3.34 16.17 -11.61
CA GLN A 41 4.58 16.82 -12.01
C GLN A 41 5.06 17.80 -10.94
N VAL A 42 6.37 18.03 -10.91
CA VAL A 42 6.96 19.08 -10.07
C VAL A 42 6.28 20.43 -10.39
N GLY A 43 5.91 21.16 -9.36
CA GLY A 43 5.15 22.41 -9.44
C GLY A 43 3.62 22.26 -9.38
N TYR A 44 3.08 21.04 -9.41
CA TYR A 44 1.63 20.85 -9.29
C TYR A 44 1.15 21.15 -7.87
N LYS A 45 0.04 21.88 -7.79
CA LYS A 45 -0.70 22.09 -6.53
C LYS A 45 -1.48 20.82 -6.20
N VAL A 46 -1.26 20.30 -5.00
CA VAL A 46 -1.88 19.07 -4.50
C VAL A 46 -2.45 19.30 -3.12
N GLN A 47 -3.35 18.43 -2.68
CA GLN A 47 -3.78 18.35 -1.28
C GLN A 47 -3.10 17.15 -0.63
N VAL A 48 -2.35 17.42 0.43
CA VAL A 48 -1.68 16.42 1.25
C VAL A 48 -2.62 16.01 2.38
N ARG A 49 -2.80 14.70 2.55
CA ARG A 49 -3.60 14.20 3.66
C ARG A 49 -2.75 14.07 4.91
N ASP A 50 -3.12 14.78 5.97
CA ASP A 50 -2.63 14.47 7.31
C ASP A 50 -3.51 13.36 7.93
N ASN A 51 -2.88 12.30 8.41
CA ASN A 51 -3.54 11.16 9.04
C ASN A 51 -3.63 11.28 10.58
N GLY A 52 -3.16 12.40 11.16
CA GLY A 52 -3.31 12.75 12.57
C GLY A 52 -4.72 13.22 12.95
N ARG A 53 -4.85 13.82 14.16
CA ARG A 53 -6.08 14.52 14.59
C ARG A 53 -6.02 15.98 14.18
N GLY A 54 -6.96 16.42 13.33
CA GLY A 54 -7.02 17.81 12.88
C GLY A 54 -7.64 17.94 11.49
N GLU A 55 -7.39 19.07 10.84
CA GLU A 55 -7.77 19.29 9.44
C GLU A 55 -7.04 18.28 8.54
N LYS A 56 -7.82 17.52 7.77
CA LYS A 56 -7.32 16.32 7.09
C LYS A 56 -6.54 16.60 5.81
N TRP A 57 -6.68 17.79 5.24
CA TRP A 57 -6.14 18.11 3.93
C TRP A 57 -5.44 19.46 3.96
N THR A 58 -4.16 19.46 3.66
CA THR A 58 -3.34 20.68 3.62
C THR A 58 -2.87 20.93 2.18
N PRO A 59 -3.03 22.14 1.63
CA PRO A 59 -2.52 22.45 0.31
C PRO A 59 -0.99 22.42 0.29
N GLY A 60 -0.41 21.90 -0.78
CA GLY A 60 1.04 21.87 -0.99
C GLY A 60 1.42 21.84 -2.46
N VAL A 61 2.71 21.92 -2.75
CA VAL A 61 3.25 21.87 -4.11
C VAL A 61 4.27 20.74 -4.22
N VAL A 62 4.14 19.92 -5.27
CA VAL A 62 5.09 18.84 -5.54
C VAL A 62 6.47 19.44 -5.86
N SER A 63 7.47 19.02 -5.11
CA SER A 63 8.87 19.50 -5.23
C SER A 63 9.78 18.50 -5.95
N ALA A 64 9.55 17.20 -5.76
CA ALA A 64 10.31 16.14 -6.41
C ALA A 64 9.48 14.84 -6.49
N GLU A 65 9.77 14.02 -7.50
CA GLU A 65 9.32 12.63 -7.58
C GLU A 65 10.40 11.73 -6.95
N THR A 66 10.00 10.89 -6.00
CA THR A 66 10.92 9.99 -5.26
C THR A 66 10.68 8.51 -5.58
N GLY A 67 9.66 8.20 -6.38
CA GLY A 67 9.35 6.85 -6.82
C GLY A 67 8.06 6.83 -7.64
N PRO A 68 7.65 5.65 -8.15
CA PRO A 68 6.55 5.54 -9.12
C PRO A 68 5.21 6.13 -8.67
N VAL A 69 4.99 6.21 -7.34
CA VAL A 69 3.80 6.81 -6.71
C VAL A 69 4.16 7.64 -5.48
N SER A 70 5.42 8.06 -5.35
CA SER A 70 5.94 8.74 -4.17
C SER A 70 6.53 10.09 -4.56
N TYR A 71 6.17 11.13 -3.82
CA TYR A 71 6.51 12.51 -4.12
C TYR A 71 6.86 13.25 -2.84
N THR A 72 7.85 14.16 -2.92
CA THR A 72 8.10 15.14 -1.86
C THR A 72 7.23 16.37 -2.13
N VAL A 73 6.45 16.77 -1.14
CA VAL A 73 5.53 17.91 -1.24
C VAL A 73 5.96 18.99 -0.25
N ASN A 74 6.12 20.22 -0.75
CA ASN A 74 6.32 21.38 0.10
C ASN A 74 4.96 21.87 0.59
N VAL A 75 4.76 21.78 1.90
CA VAL A 75 3.59 22.26 2.63
C VAL A 75 4.10 23.47 3.40
N GLY A 76 3.49 24.64 3.16
CA GLY A 76 4.03 25.95 3.58
C GLY A 76 4.36 26.07 5.06
#